data_AF-A0A2P2NYR8-F1
#
_entry.id   AF-A0A2P2NYR8-F1
#
_cell.length_a   1.000
_cell.length_b   1.000
_cell.length_c   1.000
_cell.angle_alpha   90.00
_cell.angle_beta   90.00
_cell.angle_gamma   90.00
#
_symmetry.space_group_name_H-M   'P 1'
#
loop_
_entity.id
_entity.type
_entity.pdbx_description
1 polymer ?
#
loop_
_entity_poly.entity_id
_entity_poly.type
_entity_poly.pdbx_seq_one_letter_code
_entity_poly.pdbx_strand_id
1 'polypeptide(L)'
;MIEGIQPFHPRSPEETVRLMCLEKKRPPFKIKLRSSYPPDLKELIDECWHPEAVARPTFSEIIVRLNRIVANCSKQGRWKDTFKLPWL
;
A
#
# COMPACT_ATOMS: atom_id res chain seq x y z
N MET A 1 1.98 -6.24 -6.49
CA MET A 1 1.79 -4.82 -6.08
C MET A 1 0.45 -4.34 -6.62
N ILE A 2 -0.34 -3.62 -5.84
CA ILE A 2 -1.74 -3.23 -6.17
C ILE A 2 -1.81 -2.42 -7.48
N GLU A 3 -0.83 -1.57 -7.73
CA GLU A 3 -0.76 -0.76 -8.96
C GLU A 3 -0.35 -1.56 -10.21
N GLY A 4 0.19 -2.78 -10.06
CA GLY A 4 0.72 -3.60 -11.17
C GLY A 4 1.94 -3.01 -11.89
N ILE A 5 2.37 -1.80 -11.52
CA ILE A 5 3.54 -1.10 -12.07
C ILE A 5 4.57 -0.84 -10.97
N GLN A 6 5.82 -0.61 -11.39
CA GLN A 6 6.88 -0.27 -10.46
C GLN A 6 6.66 1.12 -9.82
N PRO A 7 7.06 1.29 -8.54
CA PRO A 7 7.13 2.60 -7.90
C PRO A 7 7.82 3.62 -8.79
N PHE A 8 7.22 4.80 -8.92
CA PHE A 8 7.74 5.93 -9.71
C PHE A 8 7.95 5.67 -11.22
N HIS A 9 7.44 4.59 -11.81
CA HIS A 9 7.50 4.39 -13.27
C HIS A 9 6.97 5.63 -14.04
N PRO A 10 7.68 6.08 -15.11
CA PRO A 10 8.76 5.42 -15.86
C PRO A 10 10.20 5.81 -15.43
N ARG A 11 10.40 6.31 -14.21
CA ARG A 11 11.74 6.70 -13.72
C ARG A 11 12.73 5.53 -13.72
N SER A 12 14.01 5.83 -13.88
CA SER A 12 15.06 4.80 -13.77
C SER A 12 15.17 4.27 -12.33
N PRO A 13 15.78 3.09 -12.10
CA PRO A 13 16.05 2.58 -10.77
C PRO A 13 16.88 3.56 -9.92
N GLU A 14 17.88 4.21 -10.53
CA GLU A 14 18.77 5.16 -9.85
C GLU A 14 18.01 6.42 -9.42
N GLU A 15 17.17 6.97 -10.30
CA GLU A 15 16.28 8.08 -9.96
C GLU A 15 15.30 7.69 -8.86
N THR A 16 14.75 6.48 -8.92
CA THR A 16 13.81 5.96 -7.93
C THR A 16 14.44 5.85 -6.55
N VAL A 17 15.66 5.32 -6.45
CA VAL A 17 16.42 5.26 -5.20
C VAL A 17 16.69 6.67 -4.65
N ARG A 18 17.07 7.63 -5.50
CA ARG A 18 17.25 9.02 -5.08
C ARG A 18 15.96 9.62 -4.51
N LEU A 19 14.84 9.47 -5.22
CA LEU A 19 13.53 9.98 -4.79
C LEU A 19 13.11 9.39 -3.43
N MET A 20 13.31 8.08 -3.24
CA MET A 20 12.87 7.38 -2.02
C MET A 20 13.79 7.63 -0.83
N CYS A 21 15.10 7.48 -1.01
CA CYS A 21 16.07 7.50 0.07
C CYS A 21 16.54 8.91 0.42
N LEU A 22 16.75 9.76 -0.59
CA LEU A 22 17.29 11.11 -0.40
C LEU A 22 16.17 12.14 -0.27
N GLU A 23 15.18 12.10 -1.17
CA GLU A 23 14.08 13.06 -1.17
C GLU A 23 12.89 12.64 -0.30
N LYS A 24 12.94 11.43 0.28
CA LYS A 24 11.90 10.86 1.15
C LYS A 24 10.50 10.86 0.51
N LYS A 25 10.43 10.85 -0.82
CA LYS A 25 9.16 10.82 -1.56
C LYS A 25 8.56 9.42 -1.54
N ARG A 26 7.23 9.35 -1.47
CA ARG A 26 6.46 8.11 -1.56
C ARG A 26 5.76 8.02 -2.92
N PRO A 27 5.59 6.81 -3.49
CA PRO A 27 4.88 6.65 -4.75
C PRO A 27 3.43 7.15 -4.63
N PRO A 28 2.93 7.91 -5.62
CA PRO A 28 1.54 8.35 -5.59
C PRO A 28 0.59 7.19 -5.89
N PHE A 29 -0.60 7.23 -5.28
CA PHE A 29 -1.71 6.33 -5.61
C PHE A 29 -2.33 6.75 -6.95
N LYS A 30 -2.00 6.05 -8.05
CA LYS A 30 -2.35 6.46 -9.42
C LYS A 30 -3.62 5.79 -9.96
N ILE A 31 -4.03 4.62 -9.46
CA ILE A 31 -5.28 3.97 -9.89
C ILE A 31 -6.48 4.84 -9.51
N LYS A 32 -7.09 5.49 -10.52
CA LYS A 32 -8.30 6.32 -10.36
C LYS A 32 -9.62 5.58 -10.61
N LEU A 33 -9.65 4.41 -11.26
CA LEU A 33 -10.85 4.02 -12.03
C LEU A 33 -11.38 2.58 -11.92
N ARG A 34 -11.04 1.76 -10.90
CA ARG A 34 -11.80 0.51 -10.66
C ARG A 34 -11.66 -0.05 -9.24
N SER A 35 -10.50 0.12 -8.64
CA SER A 35 -10.14 -0.35 -7.30
C SER A 35 -9.46 0.79 -6.51
N SER A 36 -10.23 1.81 -6.13
CA SER A 36 -9.74 2.78 -5.14
C SER A 36 -9.26 1.99 -3.93
N TYR A 37 -8.07 2.28 -3.41
CA TYR A 37 -7.63 1.76 -2.11
C TYR A 37 -8.77 1.95 -1.10
N PRO A 38 -9.01 0.98 -0.19
CA PRO A 38 -9.86 1.27 0.96
C PRO A 38 -9.20 2.45 1.68
N PRO A 39 -9.99 3.38 2.19
CA PRO A 39 -9.47 4.44 3.04
C PRO A 39 -8.51 3.89 4.10
N ASP A 40 -8.90 2.81 4.77
CA ASP A 40 -8.15 2.14 5.84
C ASP A 40 -6.78 1.58 5.39
N LEU A 41 -6.65 1.07 4.15
CA LEU A 41 -5.36 0.58 3.65
C LEU A 41 -4.49 1.75 3.20
N LYS A 42 -5.08 2.79 2.62
CA LYS A 42 -4.33 4.00 2.25
C LYS A 42 -3.72 4.63 3.50
N GLU A 43 -4.53 4.78 4.55
CA GLU A 43 -4.11 5.25 5.87
C GLU A 43 -2.99 4.36 6.44
N LEU A 44 -3.17 3.04 6.44
CA LEU A 44 -2.14 2.10 6.92
C LEU A 44 -0.82 2.22 6.12
N ILE A 45 -0.90 2.38 4.80
CA ILE A 45 0.29 2.58 3.94
C ILE A 45 0.99 3.88 4.32
N ASP A 46 0.25 4.97 4.53
CA ASP A 46 0.79 6.27 4.92
C ASP A 46 1.48 6.20 6.32
N GLU A 47 0.89 5.48 7.28
CA GLU A 47 1.49 5.22 8.59
C GLU A 47 2.78 4.39 8.52
N CYS A 48 2.80 3.35 7.68
CA CYS A 48 4.02 2.56 7.41
C CYS A 48 5.13 3.44 6.81
N TRP A 49 4.75 4.57 6.22
CA TRP A 49 5.64 5.54 5.59
C TRP A 49 5.98 6.74 6.48
N HIS A 50 5.67 6.67 7.78
CA HIS A 50 6.05 7.72 8.71
C HIS A 50 7.58 7.98 8.70
N PRO A 51 8.05 9.24 8.69
CA PRO A 51 9.48 9.56 8.67
C PRO A 51 10.20 8.94 9.87
N GLU A 52 9.64 9.16 11.07
CA GLU A 52 10.14 8.59 12.32
C GLU A 52 9.83 7.10 12.41
N ALA A 53 10.86 6.28 12.59
CA ALA A 53 10.71 4.82 12.65
C ALA A 53 9.84 4.37 13.84
N VAL A 54 9.94 5.07 14.96
CA VAL A 54 9.18 4.78 16.20
C VAL A 54 7.68 5.04 16.07
N ALA A 55 7.26 5.85 15.10
CA ALA A 55 5.86 6.16 14.84
C ALA A 55 5.25 5.26 13.75
N ARG A 56 6.05 4.36 13.15
CA ARG A 56 5.54 3.36 12.22
C ARG A 56 4.89 2.23 13.03
N PRO A 57 3.78 1.66 12.55
CA PRO A 57 3.18 0.51 13.20
C PRO A 57 4.14 -0.68 13.19
N THR A 58 4.08 -1.47 14.25
CA THR A 58 4.76 -2.75 14.33
C THR A 58 4.17 -3.73 13.32
N PHE A 59 4.93 -4.76 12.97
CA PHE A 59 4.45 -5.76 12.02
C PHE A 59 3.19 -6.50 12.52
N SER A 60 3.08 -6.73 13.83
CA SER A 60 1.90 -7.32 14.45
C SER A 60 0.66 -6.44 14.30
N GLU A 61 0.77 -5.13 14.50
CA GLU A 61 -0.32 -4.19 14.29
C GLU A 61 -0.75 -4.13 12.82
N ILE A 62 0.22 -4.17 11.90
CA ILE A 62 -0.04 -4.23 10.45
C ILE A 62 -0.88 -5.45 10.09
N ILE A 63 -0.52 -6.65 10.59
CA ILE A 63 -1.28 -7.88 10.31
C ILE A 63 -2.72 -7.76 10.82
N VAL A 64 -2.92 -7.28 12.05
CA VAL A 64 -4.26 -7.11 12.64
C VAL A 64 -5.10 -6.14 11.79
N ARG A 65 -4.53 -5.00 11.38
CA ARG A 65 -5.23 -4.03 10.53
C ARG A 65 -5.55 -4.60 9.15
N LEU A 66 -4.61 -5.30 8.50
CA LEU A 66 -4.84 -5.93 7.19
C LEU A 66 -5.95 -6.98 7.25
N ASN A 67 -5.99 -7.84 8.28
CA ASN A 67 -7.05 -8.83 8.46
C ASN A 67 -8.43 -8.16 8.57
N ARG A 68 -8.53 -7.06 9.33
CA ARG A 68 -9.77 -6.27 9.45
C ARG A 68 -10.19 -5.67 8.11
N ILE A 69 -9.25 -5.11 7.35
CA ILE A 69 -9.51 -4.52 6.03
C ILE A 69 -10.05 -5.59 5.07
N VAL A 70 -9.38 -6.76 4.98
CA VAL A 70 -9.81 -7.86 4.12
C VAL A 70 -11.22 -8.36 4.50
N ALA A 71 -11.49 -8.53 5.80
CA ALA A 71 -12.81 -8.94 6.28
C ALA A 71 -13.91 -7.94 5.91
N ASN A 72 -13.63 -6.63 5.97
CA ASN A 72 -14.57 -5.58 5.59
C ASN A 72 -14.80 -5.51 4.08
N CYS A 73 -13.76 -5.74 3.28
CA CYS A 73 -13.84 -5.69 1.82
C CYS A 73 -14.51 -6.94 1.22
N SER A 74 -14.39 -8.10 1.87
CA SER A 74 -15.10 -9.33 1.50
C SER A 74 -16.64 -9.14 1.54
N LYS A 75 -17.14 -8.30 2.44
CA LYS A 75 -18.57 -7.96 2.55
C LYS A 75 -19.08 -7.10 1.38
N GLN A 76 -18.20 -6.37 0.71
CA GLN A 76 -18.56 -5.48 -0.40
C GLN A 76 -18.30 -6.09 -1.80
N GLY A 77 -17.88 -7.36 -1.87
CA GLY A 77 -17.74 -8.12 -3.13
C GLY A 77 -16.68 -7.63 -4.12
N ARG A 78 -16.09 -6.44 -3.94
CA ARG A 78 -15.25 -5.78 -4.96
C ARG A 78 -13.80 -6.27 -5.03
N TRP A 79 -13.25 -6.88 -3.98
CA TRP A 79 -11.80 -7.22 -3.91
C TRP A 79 -11.45 -8.67 -3.65
N LYS A 80 -12.44 -9.56 -3.60
CA LYS A 80 -12.18 -11.00 -3.47
C LYS A 80 -11.23 -11.51 -4.56
N ASP A 81 -11.28 -10.92 -5.76
CA ASP A 81 -10.41 -11.30 -6.88
C ASP A 81 -9.06 -10.56 -6.90
N THR A 82 -8.95 -9.37 -6.31
CA THR A 82 -7.71 -8.55 -6.34
C THR A 82 -6.70 -9.02 -5.29
N PHE A 83 -7.16 -9.54 -4.16
CA PHE A 83 -6.32 -10.10 -3.09
C PHE A 83 -6.52 -11.61 -3.00
N LYS A 84 -6.44 -12.34 -4.13
CA LYS A 84 -6.14 -13.78 -4.07
C LYS A 84 -4.73 -13.94 -3.52
N LEU A 85 -4.63 -13.86 -2.19
CA LEU A 85 -3.44 -14.21 -1.46
C LEU A 85 -3.24 -15.71 -1.71
N PRO A 86 -2.10 -16.15 -2.26
CA PRO A 86 -1.91 -17.53 -2.72
C PRO A 86 -1.90 -18.57 -1.59
N TRP A 87 -2.21 -18.17 -0.36
CA TRP A 87 -2.31 -18.98 0.85
C TRP A 87 -3.76 -19.09 1.39
N LEU A 88 -4.76 -18.69 0.59
CA LEU A 88 -6.18 -18.94 0.82
C LEU A 88 -6.80 -19.73 -0.33
#